data_AF-A0A661E8E1-F1
#
_entry.id   AF-A0A661E8E1-F1
#
_cell.length_a   1.000
_cell.length_b   1.000
_cell.length_c   1.000
_cell.angle_alpha   90.00
_cell.angle_beta   90.00
_cell.angle_gamma   90.00
#
_symmetry.space_group_name_H-M   'P 1'
#
loop_
_entity.id
_entity.type
_entity.pdbx_description
1 polymer ?
#
loop_
_entity_poly.entity_id
_entity_poly.type
_entity_poly.pdbx_seq_one_letter_code
_entity_poly.pdbx_strand_id
1 'polypeptide(L)'
;MLFRVLWPLAAGVCFDVHACDYLEQIKTRSNHDQPLVLVSSPAHLSRIPLGLDTHAVEQIQAIFSSGAPLKRLDSLLALERFGVGVTEVYGSSETGGVAWRQQQPANEAAWQPMPGVQVRANNQQSCLELCSEHLQHPQEWYQTTDRVHIDEQGKFTLLGRVDRVVKVEGKRASLSEMENWLLRHPAVEAVAVLVLENQRVEIGAVIVLSSHAKSQLSKHGKRSINSLLSEHFLQEFERPLAPRRWRYVDQLPVSAQGKLEQQRLGALFLLPPKERPRLPVISQREQLADQHLRLTMRIPKDLLYFDGHFDEVPVLPGVVQIHWADHFARQELFLEGDFLRLEAIKFKQIIRPNQEIILDLSFNIDRHRVDFNYYSKITQYSSGRIVLSNHS
;
A
#
# COMPACT_ATOMS: atom_id res chain seq x y z
N MET A 1 17.23 7.25 8.09
CA MET A 1 17.80 7.90 9.28
C MET A 1 19.32 7.97 9.21
N LEU A 2 20.02 6.82 9.15
CA LEU A 2 21.48 6.74 9.18
C LEU A 2 22.18 7.66 8.15
N PHE A 3 21.96 7.46 6.85
CA PHE A 3 22.64 8.25 5.81
C PHE A 3 21.97 9.58 5.49
N ARG A 4 20.68 9.74 5.78
CA ARG A 4 19.95 10.98 5.50
C ARG A 4 20.16 12.06 6.57
N VAL A 5 20.36 11.67 7.82
CA VAL A 5 20.37 12.61 8.95
C VAL A 5 21.62 12.45 9.80
N LEU A 6 21.91 11.24 10.31
CA LEU A 6 22.99 11.05 11.28
C LEU A 6 24.38 11.24 10.65
N TRP A 7 24.61 10.62 9.49
CA TRP A 7 25.89 10.75 8.78
C TRP A 7 26.17 12.19 8.34
N PRO A 8 25.23 12.94 7.73
CA PRO A 8 25.47 14.34 7.40
C PRO A 8 25.83 15.21 8.60
N LEU A 9 25.10 15.05 9.71
CA LEU A 9 25.38 15.79 10.95
C LEU A 9 26.75 15.44 11.53
N ALA A 10 27.12 14.15 11.55
CA ALA A 10 28.41 13.70 12.07
C ALA A 10 29.59 14.13 11.19
N ALA A 11 29.40 14.14 9.86
CA ALA A 11 30.41 14.55 8.90
C ALA A 11 30.47 16.08 8.69
N GLY A 12 29.56 16.85 9.30
CA GLY A 12 29.48 18.30 9.12
C GLY A 12 29.10 18.73 7.70
N VAL A 13 28.35 17.89 6.98
CA VAL A 13 27.90 18.19 5.61
C VAL A 13 26.43 18.60 5.58
N CYS A 14 26.11 19.55 4.70
CA CYS A 14 24.73 19.98 4.48
C CYS A 14 23.90 18.85 3.83
N PHE A 15 22.61 18.81 4.16
CA PHE A 15 21.65 17.89 3.55
C PHE A 15 20.32 18.59 3.30
N ASP A 16 19.60 18.15 2.27
CA ASP A 16 18.27 18.68 1.97
C ASP A 16 17.25 18.17 3.01
N VAL A 17 16.44 19.10 3.54
CA VAL A 17 15.34 18.80 4.45
C VAL A 17 14.19 18.10 3.73
N HIS A 18 13.99 18.37 2.45
CA HIS A 18 12.91 17.80 1.66
C HIS A 18 13.34 16.55 0.90
N ALA A 19 12.44 15.56 0.85
CA ALA A 19 12.64 14.41 -0.03
C ALA A 19 12.31 14.80 -1.47
N CYS A 20 13.01 14.19 -2.44
CA CYS A 20 12.59 14.19 -3.84
C CYS A 20 11.70 12.97 -4.08
N ASP A 21 10.53 13.20 -4.66
CA ASP A 21 9.62 12.13 -5.05
C ASP A 21 10.05 11.47 -6.37
N TYR A 22 10.77 12.23 -7.20
CA TYR A 22 11.25 11.83 -8.52
C TYR A 22 12.72 12.22 -8.70
N LEU A 23 13.49 11.44 -9.47
CA LEU A 23 14.92 11.68 -9.69
C LEU A 23 15.18 12.96 -10.50
N GLU A 24 14.25 13.34 -11.37
CA GLU A 24 14.30 14.55 -12.19
C GLU A 24 14.32 15.84 -11.35
N GLN A 25 13.78 15.78 -10.12
CA GLN A 25 13.79 16.91 -9.20
C GLN A 25 15.18 17.23 -8.66
N ILE A 26 16.15 16.32 -8.76
CA ILE A 26 17.54 16.55 -8.35
C ILE A 26 18.09 17.80 -9.05
N LYS A 27 17.84 17.95 -10.37
CA LYS A 27 18.31 19.10 -11.17
C LYS A 27 17.83 20.44 -10.63
N THR A 28 16.58 20.51 -10.18
CA THR A 28 15.98 21.76 -9.69
C THR A 28 16.42 22.13 -8.29
N ARG A 29 17.03 21.19 -7.56
CA ARG A 29 17.41 21.34 -6.15
C ARG A 29 18.91 21.34 -5.92
N SER A 30 19.70 20.87 -6.88
CA SER A 30 21.15 20.95 -6.82
C SER A 30 21.64 22.31 -7.29
N ASN A 31 22.61 22.88 -6.55
CA ASN A 31 23.46 23.90 -7.12
C ASN A 31 24.43 23.21 -8.08
N HIS A 32 24.35 23.58 -9.36
CA HIS A 32 25.05 22.96 -10.49
C HIS A 32 26.60 22.91 -10.39
N ASP A 33 27.22 23.27 -9.28
CA ASP A 33 28.69 23.22 -9.09
C ASP A 33 29.12 22.48 -7.80
N GLN A 34 28.19 21.84 -7.07
CA GLN A 34 28.53 21.18 -5.80
C GLN A 34 28.41 19.65 -5.87
N PRO A 35 29.33 18.90 -5.23
CA PRO A 35 29.24 17.46 -5.16
C PRO A 35 28.03 17.01 -4.34
N LEU A 36 27.32 15.98 -4.81
CA LEU A 36 26.09 15.47 -4.21
C LEU A 36 26.26 14.02 -3.75
N VAL A 37 25.56 13.70 -2.68
CA VAL A 37 25.36 12.31 -2.23
C VAL A 37 23.88 12.00 -2.33
N LEU A 38 23.54 10.97 -3.10
CA LEU A 38 22.16 10.54 -3.28
C LEU A 38 21.82 9.46 -2.25
N VAL A 39 20.90 9.76 -1.33
CA VAL A 39 20.32 8.77 -0.42
C VAL A 39 18.97 8.35 -0.94
N SER A 40 18.84 7.11 -1.39
CA SER A 40 17.66 6.61 -2.10
C SER A 40 17.20 5.26 -1.55
N SER A 41 16.15 4.71 -2.16
CA SER A 41 15.63 3.38 -1.88
C SER A 41 15.71 2.49 -3.11
N PRO A 42 15.68 1.16 -2.95
CA PRO A 42 15.64 0.25 -4.09
C PRO A 42 14.45 0.50 -5.02
N ALA A 43 13.32 0.94 -4.46
CA ALA A 43 12.12 1.27 -5.22
C ALA A 43 12.33 2.47 -6.16
N HIS A 44 13.12 3.47 -5.77
CA HIS A 44 13.44 4.61 -6.62
C HIS A 44 14.50 4.25 -7.66
N LEU A 45 15.55 3.53 -7.25
CA LEU A 45 16.66 3.14 -8.13
C LEU A 45 16.25 2.12 -9.20
N SER A 46 15.23 1.30 -8.95
CA SER A 46 14.66 0.40 -9.98
C SER A 46 13.83 1.13 -11.05
N ARG A 47 13.65 2.44 -10.92
CA ARG A 47 12.83 3.27 -11.83
C ARG A 47 13.62 4.43 -12.42
N ILE A 48 14.93 4.29 -12.56
CA ILE A 48 15.77 5.31 -13.21
C ILE A 48 15.25 5.55 -14.65
N PRO A 49 14.82 6.78 -14.99
CA PRO A 49 14.30 7.08 -16.32
C PRO A 49 15.37 6.89 -17.40
N LEU A 50 14.99 6.31 -18.54
CA LEU A 50 15.90 6.15 -19.69
C LEU A 50 16.37 7.50 -20.25
N GLY A 51 15.54 8.54 -20.15
CA GLY A 51 15.84 9.90 -20.61
C GLY A 51 16.32 10.84 -19.50
N LEU A 52 16.83 10.32 -18.38
CA LEU A 52 17.38 11.15 -17.32
C LEU A 52 18.58 11.94 -17.87
N ASP A 53 18.53 13.27 -17.71
CA ASP A 53 19.61 14.17 -18.13
C ASP A 53 20.87 13.90 -17.30
N THR A 54 21.91 13.36 -17.94
CA THR A 54 23.16 12.98 -17.28
C THR A 54 23.89 14.17 -16.67
N HIS A 55 23.78 15.36 -17.26
CA HIS A 55 24.40 16.58 -16.72
C HIS A 55 23.83 17.00 -15.37
N ALA A 56 22.56 16.66 -15.10
CA ALA A 56 21.95 16.92 -13.79
C ALA A 56 22.49 16.03 -12.66
N VAL A 57 23.18 14.94 -13.02
CA VAL A 57 23.59 13.89 -12.09
C VAL A 57 25.09 13.60 -12.12
N GLU A 58 25.86 14.31 -12.95
CA GLU A 58 27.34 14.28 -12.98
C GLU A 58 27.99 14.64 -11.64
N GLN A 59 27.29 15.39 -10.80
CA GLN A 59 27.77 15.77 -9.46
C GLN A 59 27.61 14.68 -8.40
N ILE A 60 26.89 13.60 -8.69
CA ILE A 60 26.64 12.54 -7.71
C ILE A 60 27.94 11.74 -7.51
N GLN A 61 28.54 11.88 -6.32
CA GLN A 61 29.77 11.19 -5.96
C GLN A 61 29.55 9.88 -5.22
N ALA A 62 28.38 9.71 -4.60
CA ALA A 62 28.01 8.48 -3.90
C ALA A 62 26.49 8.28 -3.90
N ILE A 63 26.09 7.01 -3.92
CA ILE A 63 24.68 6.61 -3.82
C ILE A 63 24.54 5.59 -2.70
N PHE A 64 23.69 5.90 -1.73
CA PHE A 64 23.31 4.97 -0.66
C PHE A 64 21.89 4.48 -0.86
N SER A 65 21.68 3.17 -0.72
CA SER A 65 20.37 2.54 -0.81
C SER A 65 20.12 1.65 0.41
N SER A 66 18.93 1.71 1.00
CA SER A 66 18.57 0.86 2.14
C SER A 66 17.07 0.57 2.18
N GLY A 67 16.67 -0.39 3.02
CA GLY A 67 15.27 -0.76 3.27
C GLY A 67 14.82 -2.04 2.57
N ALA A 68 15.49 -2.47 1.50
CA ALA A 68 15.36 -3.78 0.86
C ALA A 68 16.60 -4.07 -0.01
N PRO A 69 16.82 -5.32 -0.45
CA PRO A 69 17.82 -5.61 -1.47
C PRO A 69 17.46 -4.95 -2.81
N LEU A 70 18.42 -4.26 -3.44
CA LEU A 70 18.28 -3.76 -4.81
C LEU A 70 18.59 -4.88 -5.80
N LYS A 71 17.79 -5.00 -6.87
CA LYS A 71 18.09 -5.96 -7.93
C LYS A 71 19.43 -5.61 -8.56
N ARG A 72 20.23 -6.63 -8.85
CA ARG A 72 21.55 -6.46 -9.43
C ARG A 72 21.55 -5.64 -10.72
N LEU A 73 20.60 -5.88 -11.62
CA LEU A 73 20.48 -5.13 -12.88
C LEU A 73 20.21 -3.63 -12.63
N ASP A 74 19.35 -3.29 -11.67
CA ASP A 74 19.04 -1.90 -11.34
C ASP A 74 20.25 -1.19 -10.71
N SER A 75 21.04 -1.90 -9.89
CA SER A 75 22.29 -1.39 -9.32
C SER A 75 23.36 -1.14 -10.41
N LEU A 76 23.48 -2.04 -11.38
CA LEU A 76 24.38 -1.87 -12.52
C LEU A 76 23.92 -0.76 -13.47
N LEU A 77 22.61 -0.62 -13.69
CA LEU A 77 22.04 0.50 -14.45
C LEU A 77 22.32 1.84 -13.78
N ALA A 78 22.23 1.89 -12.45
CA ALA A 78 22.61 3.07 -11.68
C ALA A 78 24.10 3.42 -11.86
N LEU A 79 24.99 2.42 -11.80
CA LEU A 79 26.42 2.62 -12.07
C LEU A 79 26.65 3.16 -13.49
N GLU A 80 25.98 2.62 -14.50
CA GLU A 80 26.07 3.09 -15.89
C GLU A 80 25.58 4.54 -16.04
N ARG A 81 24.49 4.90 -15.38
CA ARG A 81 23.84 6.22 -15.53
C ARG A 81 24.49 7.33 -14.71
N PHE A 82 24.95 7.01 -13.50
CA PHE A 82 25.51 7.98 -12.57
C PHE A 82 27.04 7.96 -12.51
N GLY A 83 27.69 6.98 -13.13
CA GLY A 83 29.15 6.79 -13.05
C GLY A 83 29.65 6.29 -11.68
N VAL A 84 28.75 6.15 -10.69
CA VAL A 84 29.05 5.70 -9.33
C VAL A 84 28.14 4.54 -8.94
N GLY A 85 28.71 3.53 -8.29
CA GLY A 85 27.94 2.36 -7.90
C GLY A 85 27.12 2.58 -6.63
N VAL A 86 26.06 1.81 -6.49
CA VAL A 86 25.15 1.91 -5.35
C VAL A 86 25.72 1.14 -4.16
N THR A 87 26.01 1.85 -3.08
CA THR A 87 26.29 1.26 -1.77
C THR A 87 24.95 0.88 -1.13
N GLU A 88 24.60 -0.39 -1.21
CA GLU A 88 23.46 -0.95 -0.49
C GLU A 88 23.84 -1.15 0.98
N VAL A 89 22.96 -0.76 1.90
CA VAL A 89 23.15 -0.90 3.35
C VAL A 89 22.03 -1.72 3.97
N TYR A 90 22.42 -2.83 4.58
CA TYR A 90 21.58 -3.75 5.31
C TYR A 90 21.52 -3.34 6.79
N GLY A 91 20.31 -3.37 7.35
CA GLY A 91 20.06 -2.93 8.72
C GLY A 91 18.58 -2.62 8.98
N SER A 92 18.27 -2.27 10.22
CA SER A 92 16.92 -1.92 10.68
C SER A 92 16.95 -0.75 11.64
N SER A 93 15.77 -0.31 12.10
CA SER A 93 15.68 0.73 13.13
C SER A 93 16.27 0.27 14.47
N GLU A 94 16.18 -1.03 14.76
CA GLU A 94 16.64 -1.69 15.98
C GLU A 94 18.13 -2.02 15.96
N THR A 95 18.69 -2.29 14.77
CA THR A 95 20.07 -2.77 14.61
C THR A 95 21.04 -1.71 14.08
N GLY A 96 20.52 -0.58 13.57
CA GLY A 96 21.33 0.40 12.87
C GLY A 96 21.85 -0.16 11.54
N GLY A 97 23.03 0.31 11.10
CA GLY A 97 23.71 -0.23 9.92
C GLY A 97 24.53 -1.47 10.28
N VAL A 98 24.18 -2.62 9.70
CA VAL A 98 24.79 -3.91 10.03
C VAL A 98 25.86 -4.29 9.01
N ALA A 99 25.54 -4.15 7.73
CA ALA A 99 26.40 -4.58 6.64
C ALA A 99 26.17 -3.73 5.40
N TRP A 100 27.11 -3.77 4.45
CA TRP A 100 27.00 -3.08 3.18
C TRP A 100 27.47 -3.96 2.03
N ARG A 101 27.04 -3.63 0.82
CA ARG A 101 27.57 -4.22 -0.42
C ARG A 101 27.46 -3.24 -1.58
N GLN A 102 28.19 -3.55 -2.65
CA GLN A 102 28.07 -2.87 -3.92
C GLN A 102 28.15 -3.93 -5.03
N GLN A 103 27.12 -3.98 -5.88
CA GLN A 103 26.99 -5.02 -6.90
C GLN A 103 28.11 -4.94 -7.95
N GLN A 104 28.50 -6.11 -8.47
CA GLN A 104 29.56 -6.23 -9.47
C GLN A 104 29.02 -6.82 -10.78
N PRO A 105 29.59 -6.47 -11.95
CA PRO A 105 29.19 -7.02 -13.24
C PRO A 105 29.44 -8.52 -13.42
N ALA A 106 30.35 -9.11 -12.65
CA ALA A 106 30.69 -10.53 -12.74
C ALA A 106 29.76 -11.44 -11.91
N ASN A 107 29.43 -11.04 -10.68
CA ASN A 107 28.69 -11.85 -9.72
C ASN A 107 27.83 -10.99 -8.78
N GLU A 108 26.91 -11.63 -8.07
CA GLU A 108 26.19 -10.96 -6.98
C GLU A 108 27.14 -10.73 -5.80
N ALA A 109 27.16 -9.49 -5.30
CA ALA A 109 28.03 -9.13 -4.20
C ALA A 109 27.49 -9.67 -2.87
N ALA A 110 28.38 -10.30 -2.08
CA ALA A 110 28.09 -10.66 -0.70
C ALA A 110 28.07 -9.41 0.20
N TRP A 111 27.29 -9.48 1.26
CA TRP A 111 27.22 -8.47 2.30
C TRP A 111 28.46 -8.52 3.18
N GLN A 112 29.04 -7.35 3.41
CA GLN A 112 30.22 -7.14 4.24
C GLN A 112 29.78 -6.48 5.54
N PRO A 113 30.05 -7.09 6.72
CA PRO A 113 29.75 -6.45 8.00
C PRO A 113 30.40 -5.06 8.09
N MET A 114 29.70 -4.11 8.71
CA MET A 114 30.26 -2.79 9.01
C MET A 114 31.41 -2.93 10.02
N PRO A 115 32.36 -1.97 10.05
CA PRO A 115 33.40 -1.95 11.08
C PRO A 115 32.79 -2.00 12.48
N GLY A 116 33.29 -2.92 13.33
CA GLY A 116 32.78 -3.11 14.69
C GLY A 116 31.52 -3.99 14.80
N VAL A 117 30.94 -4.43 13.69
CA VAL A 117 29.81 -5.37 13.69
C VAL A 117 30.33 -6.79 13.49
N GLN A 118 30.06 -7.66 14.46
CA GLN A 118 30.33 -9.09 14.36
C GLN A 118 29.06 -9.82 13.94
N VAL A 119 29.19 -10.82 13.07
CA VAL A 119 28.06 -11.61 12.57
C VAL A 119 28.37 -13.10 12.66
N ARG A 120 27.32 -13.91 12.88
CA ARG A 120 27.37 -15.36 12.74
C ARG A 120 26.01 -15.91 12.31
N ALA A 121 25.98 -17.14 11.82
CA ALA A 121 24.74 -17.85 11.54
C ALA A 121 24.38 -18.71 12.76
N ASN A 122 23.12 -18.67 13.21
CA ASN A 122 22.67 -19.54 14.29
C ASN A 122 22.63 -21.01 13.85
N ASN A 123 22.79 -21.93 14.81
CA ASN A 123 22.90 -23.37 14.50
C ASN A 123 21.55 -24.04 14.15
N GLN A 124 20.41 -23.40 14.41
CA GLN A 124 19.10 -24.01 14.22
C GLN A 124 18.46 -23.72 12.86
N GLN A 125 18.55 -22.48 12.38
CA GLN A 125 17.83 -22.01 11.18
C GLN A 125 18.71 -21.20 10.23
N SER A 126 20.02 -21.10 10.54
CA SER A 126 20.96 -20.22 9.86
C SER A 126 20.50 -18.75 9.86
N CYS A 127 19.79 -18.32 10.91
CA CYS A 127 19.45 -16.91 11.09
C CYS A 127 20.70 -16.11 11.41
N LEU A 128 20.78 -14.89 10.88
CA LEU A 128 21.85 -13.96 11.18
C LEU A 128 21.73 -13.50 12.63
N GLU A 129 22.75 -13.81 13.42
CA GLU A 129 23.02 -13.21 14.71
C GLU A 129 24.10 -12.15 14.55
N LEU A 130 23.94 -11.03 15.24
CA LEU A 130 24.92 -9.95 15.20
C LEU A 130 25.18 -9.35 16.58
N CYS A 131 26.38 -8.81 16.75
CA CYS A 131 26.86 -8.15 17.96
C CYS A 131 27.52 -6.83 17.55
N SER A 132 27.16 -5.73 18.21
CA SER A 132 27.57 -4.36 17.83
C SER A 132 27.34 -3.38 18.99
N GLU A 133 28.23 -2.39 19.11
CA GLU A 133 28.13 -1.26 20.05
C GLU A 133 26.85 -0.42 19.88
N HIS A 134 26.16 -0.56 18.74
CA HIS A 134 24.92 0.16 18.45
C HIS A 134 23.65 -0.57 18.91
N LEU A 135 23.76 -1.79 19.42
CA LEU A 135 22.64 -2.53 19.99
C LEU A 135 22.37 -2.12 21.43
N GLN A 136 21.15 -2.38 21.92
CA GLN A 136 20.78 -2.16 23.32
C GLN A 136 21.67 -2.97 24.29
N HIS A 137 22.14 -4.14 23.85
CA HIS A 137 23.03 -5.02 24.60
C HIS A 137 24.28 -5.32 23.74
N PRO A 138 25.30 -4.45 23.75
CA PRO A 138 26.48 -4.56 22.88
C PRO A 138 27.31 -5.83 22.99
N GLN A 139 27.22 -6.53 24.13
CA GLN A 139 27.99 -7.75 24.42
C GLN A 139 27.18 -9.02 24.13
N GLU A 140 25.92 -8.89 23.73
CA GLU A 140 25.01 -10.01 23.48
C GLU A 140 24.74 -10.19 21.99
N TRP A 141 24.57 -11.44 21.58
CA TRP A 141 24.18 -11.77 20.21
C TRP A 141 22.69 -11.51 20.00
N TYR A 142 22.39 -10.53 19.16
CA TYR A 142 21.03 -10.24 18.73
C TYR A 142 20.67 -11.09 17.51
N GLN A 143 19.66 -11.94 17.66
CA GLN A 143 19.18 -12.79 16.57
C GLN A 143 18.14 -12.06 15.70
N THR A 144 18.40 -11.96 14.40
CA THR A 144 17.43 -11.48 13.41
C THR A 144 16.55 -12.63 12.91
N THR A 145 15.55 -12.29 12.09
CA THR A 145 14.74 -13.28 11.36
C THR A 145 15.29 -13.56 9.96
N ASP A 146 16.38 -12.94 9.55
CA ASP A 146 16.96 -13.08 8.21
C ASP A 146 17.91 -14.29 8.18
N ARG A 147 17.65 -15.24 7.29
CA ARG A 147 18.52 -16.40 7.06
C ARG A 147 19.71 -15.98 6.21
N VAL A 148 20.88 -16.53 6.52
CA VAL A 148 22.12 -16.21 5.82
C VAL A 148 22.98 -17.44 5.56
N HIS A 149 23.78 -17.35 4.51
CA HIS A 149 24.97 -18.19 4.35
C HIS A 149 26.20 -17.28 4.53
N ILE A 150 27.03 -17.59 5.52
CA ILE A 150 28.27 -16.85 5.81
C ILE A 150 29.45 -17.62 5.23
N ASP A 151 30.33 -16.95 4.50
CA ASP A 151 31.55 -17.53 3.95
C ASP A 151 32.72 -17.46 4.94
N GLU A 152 33.84 -18.06 4.57
CA GLU A 152 35.07 -18.09 5.39
C GLU A 152 35.67 -16.70 5.64
N GLN A 153 35.29 -15.69 4.86
CA GLN A 153 35.73 -14.30 5.02
C GLN A 153 34.78 -13.50 5.93
N GLY A 154 33.75 -14.13 6.50
CA GLY A 154 32.75 -13.45 7.34
C GLY A 154 31.76 -12.60 6.54
N LYS A 155 31.76 -12.70 5.21
CA LYS A 155 30.74 -12.06 4.36
C LYS A 155 29.54 -12.99 4.26
N PHE A 156 28.38 -12.44 3.94
CA PHE A 156 27.15 -13.24 3.91
C PHE A 156 26.24 -12.95 2.74
N THR A 157 25.45 -13.96 2.37
CA THR A 157 24.34 -13.82 1.42
C THR A 157 23.02 -14.01 2.15
N LEU A 158 22.02 -13.21 1.80
CA LEU A 158 20.68 -13.31 2.40
C LEU A 158 19.88 -14.42 1.71
N LEU A 159 19.27 -15.30 2.50
CA LEU A 159 18.45 -16.43 2.05
C LEU A 159 16.95 -16.20 2.29
N GLY A 160 16.55 -14.96 2.62
CA GLY A 160 15.18 -14.59 2.98
C GLY A 160 14.91 -14.69 4.49
N ARG A 161 13.67 -14.41 4.91
CA ARG A 161 13.32 -14.35 6.34
C ARG A 161 12.52 -15.57 6.81
N VAL A 162 12.78 -16.00 8.04
CA VAL A 162 12.04 -17.08 8.72
C VAL A 162 10.59 -16.69 9.01
N ASP A 163 10.34 -15.44 9.38
CA ASP A 163 8.98 -14.96 9.69
C ASP A 163 8.08 -14.83 8.45
N ARG A 164 8.66 -14.86 7.24
CA ARG A 164 7.94 -14.98 5.96
C ARG A 164 7.74 -16.43 5.52
N VAL A 165 7.99 -17.41 6.38
CA VAL A 165 7.65 -18.81 6.14
C VAL A 165 6.23 -19.07 6.61
N VAL A 166 5.38 -19.50 5.69
CA VAL A 166 3.95 -19.66 5.93
C VAL A 166 3.55 -21.12 5.83
N LYS A 167 2.50 -21.51 6.56
CA LYS A 167 1.94 -22.87 6.50
C LYS A 167 0.62 -22.84 5.74
N VAL A 168 0.58 -23.41 4.55
CA VAL A 168 -0.63 -23.52 3.72
C VAL A 168 -0.93 -25.01 3.52
N GLU A 169 -2.11 -25.44 3.95
CA GLU A 169 -2.56 -26.84 3.84
C GLU A 169 -1.52 -27.87 4.34
N GLY A 170 -0.81 -27.55 5.42
CA GLY A 170 0.20 -28.43 6.02
C GLY A 170 1.62 -28.27 5.46
N LYS A 171 1.80 -27.57 4.33
CA LYS A 171 3.10 -27.32 3.69
C LYS A 171 3.70 -26.01 4.18
N ARG A 172 5.00 -26.02 4.48
CA ARG A 172 5.77 -24.81 4.83
C ARG A 172 6.45 -24.27 3.58
N ALA A 173 6.35 -22.99 3.33
CA ALA A 173 7.02 -22.35 2.20
C ALA A 173 7.38 -20.89 2.49
N SER A 174 8.50 -20.43 1.96
CA SER A 174 8.95 -19.05 2.09
C SER A 174 8.26 -18.17 1.04
N LEU A 175 7.56 -17.12 1.47
CA LEU A 175 6.99 -16.13 0.54
C LEU A 175 8.08 -15.47 -0.31
N SER A 176 9.27 -15.26 0.24
CA SER A 176 10.40 -14.68 -0.49
C SER A 176 10.94 -15.62 -1.59
N GLU A 177 10.95 -16.94 -1.37
CA GLU A 177 11.35 -17.91 -2.39
C GLU A 177 10.32 -17.95 -3.53
N MET A 178 9.02 -17.89 -3.20
CA MET A 178 7.94 -17.78 -4.18
C MET A 178 8.08 -16.52 -5.05
N GLU A 179 8.37 -15.38 -4.43
CA GLU A 179 8.62 -14.11 -5.13
C GLU A 179 9.82 -14.23 -6.09
N ASN A 180 10.95 -14.73 -5.59
CA ASN A 180 12.16 -14.92 -6.39
C ASN A 180 11.95 -15.86 -7.58
N TRP A 181 11.16 -16.92 -7.40
CA TRP A 181 10.83 -17.85 -8.47
C TRP A 181 9.93 -17.22 -9.54
N LEU A 182 8.89 -16.48 -9.12
CA LEU A 182 7.99 -15.77 -10.04
C LEU A 182 8.73 -14.68 -10.83
N LEU A 183 9.70 -14.00 -10.20
CA LEU A 183 10.54 -12.98 -10.86
C LEU A 183 11.41 -13.53 -12.00
N ARG A 184 11.67 -14.84 -12.06
CA ARG A 184 12.42 -15.46 -13.16
C ARG A 184 11.59 -15.59 -14.44
N HIS A 185 10.27 -15.44 -14.36
CA HIS A 185 9.41 -15.54 -15.53
C HIS A 185 9.41 -14.22 -16.34
N PRO A 186 9.61 -14.24 -17.68
CA PRO A 186 9.71 -13.01 -18.50
C PRO A 186 8.48 -12.09 -18.49
N ALA A 187 7.34 -12.59 -18.03
CA ALA A 187 6.11 -11.80 -17.87
C ALA A 187 6.07 -10.94 -16.59
N VAL A 188 6.98 -11.15 -15.64
CA VAL A 188 6.95 -10.55 -14.30
C VAL A 188 8.07 -9.52 -14.13
N GLU A 189 7.73 -8.25 -13.97
CA GLU A 189 8.71 -7.19 -13.66
C GLU A 189 8.91 -7.02 -12.15
N ALA A 190 7.83 -7.10 -11.37
CA ALA A 190 7.90 -7.06 -9.92
C ALA A 190 6.79 -7.93 -9.32
N VAL A 191 7.02 -8.47 -8.13
CA VAL A 191 6.04 -9.31 -7.44
C VAL A 191 6.12 -9.11 -5.93
N ALA A 192 4.97 -9.18 -5.28
CA ALA A 192 4.85 -9.37 -3.85
C ALA A 192 3.87 -10.53 -3.60
N VAL A 193 4.26 -11.47 -2.73
CA VAL A 193 3.45 -12.62 -2.33
C VAL A 193 3.12 -12.48 -0.85
N LEU A 194 1.85 -12.72 -0.53
CA LEU A 194 1.29 -12.57 0.81
C LEU A 194 0.29 -13.69 1.09
N VAL A 195 0.09 -13.95 2.37
CA VAL A 195 -0.97 -14.82 2.86
C VAL A 195 -2.26 -14.01 2.95
N LEU A 196 -3.34 -14.58 2.46
CA LEU A 196 -4.69 -14.06 2.61
C LEU A 196 -5.43 -14.93 3.62
N GLU A 197 -5.76 -14.33 4.76
CA GLU A 197 -6.51 -14.97 5.82
C GLU A 197 -8.00 -14.71 5.60
N ASN A 198 -8.63 -15.54 4.77
CA ASN A 198 -10.09 -15.57 4.58
C ASN A 198 -10.66 -16.79 5.35
N GLN A 199 -11.75 -17.40 4.88
CA GLN A 199 -12.27 -18.66 5.44
C GLN A 199 -11.25 -19.81 5.39
N ARG A 200 -10.28 -19.72 4.47
CA ARG A 200 -9.09 -20.60 4.38
C ARG A 200 -7.86 -19.74 4.13
N VAL A 201 -6.73 -20.19 4.65
CA VAL A 201 -5.40 -19.61 4.38
C VAL A 201 -5.05 -19.88 2.92
N GLU A 202 -4.88 -18.83 2.12
CA GLU A 202 -4.53 -18.94 0.70
C GLU A 202 -3.40 -17.98 0.34
N ILE A 203 -2.68 -18.26 -0.75
CA ILE A 203 -1.62 -17.38 -1.26
C ILE A 203 -2.18 -16.39 -2.28
N GLY A 204 -1.85 -15.10 -2.09
CA GLY A 204 -2.10 -14.01 -3.04
C GLY A 204 -0.80 -13.51 -3.67
N ALA A 205 -0.82 -13.22 -4.97
CA ALA A 205 0.30 -12.62 -5.70
C ALA A 205 -0.11 -11.29 -6.34
N VAL A 206 0.60 -10.21 -6.00
CA VAL A 206 0.50 -8.89 -6.63
C VAL A 206 1.66 -8.74 -7.60
N ILE A 207 1.36 -8.48 -8.87
CA ILE A 207 2.33 -8.55 -9.96
C ILE A 207 2.29 -7.27 -10.79
N VAL A 208 3.48 -6.73 -11.06
CA VAL A 208 3.72 -5.79 -12.15
C VAL A 208 4.14 -6.61 -13.36
N LEU A 209 3.33 -6.55 -14.42
CA LEU A 209 3.57 -7.31 -15.65
C LEU A 209 4.50 -6.56 -16.58
N SER A 210 5.31 -7.31 -17.35
CA SER A 210 6.10 -6.73 -18.41
C SER A 210 5.25 -6.11 -19.51
N SER A 211 5.79 -5.12 -20.24
CA SER A 211 5.07 -4.45 -21.33
C SER A 211 4.45 -5.44 -22.35
N HIS A 212 5.19 -6.51 -22.69
CA HIS A 212 4.67 -7.58 -23.54
C HIS A 212 3.51 -8.33 -22.87
N ALA A 213 3.64 -8.69 -21.60
CA ALA A 213 2.60 -9.37 -20.84
C ALA A 213 1.35 -8.51 -20.59
N LYS A 214 1.49 -7.18 -20.46
CA LYS A 214 0.35 -6.24 -20.41
C LYS A 214 -0.47 -6.28 -21.71
N SER A 215 0.20 -6.34 -22.87
CA SER A 215 -0.47 -6.51 -24.16
C SER A 215 -1.20 -7.86 -24.24
N GLN A 216 -0.57 -8.94 -23.79
CA GLN A 216 -1.20 -10.26 -23.71
C GLN A 216 -2.42 -10.27 -22.78
N LEU A 217 -2.34 -9.61 -21.63
CA LEU A 217 -3.46 -9.45 -20.70
C LEU A 217 -4.65 -8.75 -21.37
N SER A 218 -4.42 -7.69 -22.15
CA SER A 218 -5.49 -6.99 -22.87
C SER A 218 -6.14 -7.83 -23.98
N LYS A 219 -5.38 -8.68 -24.67
CA LYS A 219 -5.85 -9.48 -25.81
C LYS A 219 -6.53 -10.78 -25.40
N HIS A 220 -5.95 -11.49 -24.43
CA HIS A 220 -6.35 -12.85 -24.06
C HIS A 220 -6.95 -12.92 -22.65
N GLY A 221 -7.03 -11.78 -21.96
CA GLY A 221 -7.68 -11.66 -20.66
C GLY A 221 -6.89 -12.30 -19.51
N LYS A 222 -7.39 -12.07 -18.30
CA LYS A 222 -6.72 -12.44 -17.04
C LYS A 222 -6.43 -13.94 -16.89
N ARG A 223 -7.32 -14.79 -17.40
CA ARG A 223 -7.21 -16.24 -17.25
C ARG A 223 -5.95 -16.79 -17.93
N SER A 224 -5.60 -16.26 -19.10
CA SER A 224 -4.40 -16.68 -19.85
C SER A 224 -3.11 -16.45 -19.06
N ILE A 225 -2.94 -15.24 -18.51
CA ILE A 225 -1.76 -14.87 -17.71
C ILE A 225 -1.72 -15.66 -16.40
N ASN A 226 -2.86 -15.83 -15.73
CA ASN A 226 -2.94 -16.65 -14.53
C ASN A 226 -2.48 -18.10 -14.79
N SER A 227 -2.92 -18.71 -15.91
CA SER A 227 -2.52 -20.07 -16.26
C SER A 227 -1.02 -20.17 -16.53
N LEU A 228 -0.48 -19.24 -17.33
CA LEU A 228 0.95 -19.17 -17.66
C LEU A 228 1.83 -19.09 -16.40
N LEU A 229 1.51 -18.15 -15.51
CA LEU A 229 2.27 -17.95 -14.27
C LEU A 229 2.08 -19.11 -13.29
N SER A 230 0.89 -19.73 -13.26
CA SER A 230 0.66 -20.93 -12.44
C SER A 230 1.47 -22.12 -12.95
N GLU A 231 1.54 -22.34 -14.27
CA GLU A 231 2.35 -23.42 -14.86
C GLU A 231 3.84 -23.24 -14.54
N HIS A 232 4.37 -22.03 -14.67
CA HIS A 232 5.73 -21.69 -14.24
C HIS A 232 5.94 -21.94 -12.74
N PHE A 233 5.01 -21.50 -11.90
CA PHE A 233 5.11 -21.67 -10.45
C PHE A 233 5.17 -23.15 -10.03
N LEU A 234 4.39 -23.99 -10.70
CA LEU A 234 4.29 -25.43 -10.41
C LEU A 234 5.53 -26.24 -10.82
N GLN A 235 6.50 -25.65 -11.51
CA GLN A 235 7.77 -26.30 -11.81
C GLN A 235 8.67 -26.42 -10.56
N GLU A 236 8.51 -25.53 -9.59
CA GLU A 236 9.30 -25.50 -8.34
C GLU A 236 8.44 -25.80 -7.10
N PHE A 237 7.19 -25.34 -7.07
CA PHE A 237 6.32 -25.45 -5.90
C PHE A 237 5.14 -26.40 -6.12
N GLU A 238 4.70 -27.05 -5.04
CA GLU A 238 3.53 -27.93 -5.07
C GLU A 238 2.21 -27.15 -5.25
N ARG A 239 1.19 -27.81 -5.84
CA ARG A 239 -0.14 -27.21 -6.10
C ARG A 239 -0.83 -26.55 -4.90
N PRO A 240 -0.73 -27.04 -3.66
CA PRO A 240 -1.31 -26.37 -2.49
C PRO A 240 -0.74 -24.97 -2.23
N LEU A 241 0.50 -24.72 -2.65
CA LEU A 241 1.20 -23.44 -2.48
C LEU A 241 0.93 -22.46 -3.63
N ALA A 242 0.30 -22.91 -4.71
CA ALA A 242 0.05 -22.07 -5.88
C ALA A 242 -0.82 -20.86 -5.53
N PRO A 243 -0.44 -19.64 -5.96
CA PRO A 243 -1.25 -18.45 -5.71
C PRO A 243 -2.67 -18.62 -6.25
N ARG A 244 -3.67 -18.47 -5.37
CA ARG A 244 -5.10 -18.59 -5.71
C ARG A 244 -5.67 -17.27 -6.20
N ARG A 245 -5.11 -16.15 -5.72
CA ARG A 245 -5.52 -14.81 -6.13
C ARG A 245 -4.36 -14.09 -6.80
N TRP A 246 -4.64 -13.55 -7.97
CA TRP A 246 -3.71 -12.75 -8.75
C TRP A 246 -4.23 -11.31 -8.85
N ARG A 247 -3.36 -10.34 -8.61
CA ARG A 247 -3.62 -8.91 -8.83
C ARG A 247 -2.54 -8.35 -9.73
N TYR A 248 -2.95 -7.64 -10.76
CA TYR A 248 -2.06 -6.98 -11.70
C TYR A 248 -2.18 -5.48 -11.47
N VAL A 249 -1.05 -4.85 -11.15
CA VAL A 249 -0.96 -3.42 -10.84
C VAL A 249 0.12 -2.80 -11.69
N ASP A 250 0.05 -1.50 -11.91
CA ASP A 250 1.13 -0.80 -12.60
C ASP A 250 2.38 -0.68 -11.72
N GLN A 251 2.22 -0.60 -10.40
CA GLN A 251 3.32 -0.52 -9.43
C GLN A 251 2.95 -1.20 -8.10
N LEU A 252 3.95 -1.80 -7.44
CA LEU A 252 3.77 -2.34 -6.08
C LEU A 252 3.59 -1.19 -5.06
N PRO A 253 2.62 -1.29 -4.13
CA PRO A 253 2.47 -0.34 -3.04
C PRO A 253 3.71 -0.31 -2.13
N VAL A 254 4.42 0.81 -2.13
CA VAL A 254 5.55 1.08 -1.24
C VAL A 254 5.28 2.33 -0.40
N SER A 255 5.79 2.35 0.83
CA SER A 255 5.75 3.53 1.70
C SER A 255 6.72 4.60 1.20
N ALA A 256 6.66 5.81 1.78
CA ALA A 256 7.62 6.89 1.50
C ALA A 256 9.09 6.52 1.79
N GLN A 257 9.34 5.42 2.52
CA GLN A 257 10.68 4.87 2.76
C GLN A 257 11.09 3.80 1.75
N GLY A 258 10.29 3.56 0.70
CA GLY A 258 10.54 2.54 -0.32
C GLY A 258 10.32 1.09 0.14
N LYS A 259 9.72 0.88 1.32
CA LYS A 259 9.38 -0.45 1.84
C LYS A 259 8.00 -0.88 1.35
N LEU A 260 7.82 -2.16 1.02
CA LEU A 260 6.49 -2.70 0.68
C LEU A 260 5.50 -2.48 1.82
N GLU A 261 4.34 -1.91 1.50
CA GLU A 261 3.32 -1.59 2.49
C GLU A 261 2.29 -2.73 2.57
N GLN A 262 2.50 -3.65 3.51
CA GLN A 262 1.72 -4.89 3.63
C GLN A 262 0.21 -4.64 3.74
N GLN A 263 -0.21 -3.59 4.44
CA GLN A 263 -1.63 -3.21 4.53
C GLN A 263 -2.22 -2.84 3.15
N ARG A 264 -1.51 -2.04 2.35
CA ARG A 264 -1.94 -1.70 0.98
C ARG A 264 -1.92 -2.90 0.05
N LEU A 265 -0.94 -3.78 0.18
CA LEU A 265 -0.90 -5.04 -0.57
C LEU A 265 -2.11 -5.92 -0.25
N GLY A 266 -2.45 -6.09 1.03
CA GLY A 266 -3.64 -6.81 1.47
C GLY A 266 -4.93 -6.18 0.93
N ALA A 267 -5.01 -4.84 0.95
CA ALA A 267 -6.16 -4.09 0.44
C ALA A 267 -6.46 -4.36 -1.05
N LEU A 268 -5.46 -4.73 -1.87
CA LEU A 268 -5.67 -5.11 -3.27
C LEU A 268 -6.48 -6.40 -3.43
N PHE A 269 -6.48 -7.29 -2.44
CA PHE A 269 -7.22 -8.55 -2.45
C PHE A 269 -8.55 -8.49 -1.72
N LEU A 270 -8.77 -7.43 -0.94
CA LEU A 270 -10.10 -7.01 -0.60
C LEU A 270 -10.84 -6.74 -1.91
N LEU A 271 -12.10 -7.16 -1.98
CA LEU A 271 -12.92 -6.95 -3.16
C LEU A 271 -12.84 -5.46 -3.53
N PRO A 272 -12.60 -5.08 -4.80
CA PRO A 272 -12.66 -3.68 -5.19
C PRO A 272 -14.04 -3.12 -4.78
N PRO A 273 -14.14 -1.85 -4.35
CA PRO A 273 -15.42 -1.24 -3.99
C PRO A 273 -16.26 -0.93 -5.24
N LYS A 274 -16.78 -1.98 -5.88
CA LYS A 274 -17.96 -2.06 -6.75
C LYS A 274 -18.43 -3.51 -6.58
N GLU A 275 -19.37 -3.84 -5.71
CA GLU A 275 -20.84 -3.67 -5.84
C GLU A 275 -21.51 -3.46 -4.46
N ARG A 276 -20.83 -2.83 -3.50
CA ARG A 276 -21.50 -2.49 -2.23
C ARG A 276 -22.48 -1.33 -2.46
N PRO A 277 -23.76 -1.47 -2.07
CA PRO A 277 -24.73 -0.40 -2.23
C PRO A 277 -24.28 0.86 -1.47
N ARG A 278 -24.51 2.02 -2.08
CA ARG A 278 -24.36 3.36 -1.44
C ARG A 278 -25.70 3.99 -1.10
N LEU A 279 -26.77 3.43 -1.64
CA LEU A 279 -28.13 3.89 -1.39
C LEU A 279 -28.90 2.79 -0.66
N PRO A 280 -29.90 3.15 0.14
CA PRO A 280 -30.79 2.18 0.72
C PRO A 280 -31.66 1.54 -0.37
N VAL A 281 -32.25 0.38 -0.08
CA VAL A 281 -33.27 -0.19 -0.98
C VAL A 281 -34.59 0.49 -0.66
N ILE A 282 -35.16 1.19 -1.63
CA ILE A 282 -36.48 1.83 -1.47
C ILE A 282 -37.56 0.78 -1.69
N SER A 283 -38.33 0.49 -0.65
CA SER A 283 -39.44 -0.47 -0.68
C SER A 283 -40.73 0.20 -1.15
N GLN A 284 -40.96 1.46 -0.78
CA GLN A 284 -42.18 2.20 -1.12
C GLN A 284 -41.88 3.70 -1.28
N ARG A 285 -42.57 4.33 -2.24
CA ARG A 285 -42.55 5.77 -2.49
C ARG A 285 -43.97 6.31 -2.43
N GLU A 286 -44.20 7.36 -1.66
CA GLU A 286 -45.50 8.03 -1.52
C GLU A 286 -45.31 9.55 -1.68
N GLN A 287 -45.89 10.13 -2.73
CA GLN A 287 -45.99 11.58 -2.87
C GLN A 287 -47.24 12.04 -2.11
N LEU A 288 -47.06 12.78 -1.02
CA LEU A 288 -48.16 13.24 -0.17
C LEU A 288 -48.74 14.59 -0.65
N ALA A 289 -47.87 15.44 -1.21
CA ALA A 289 -48.20 16.72 -1.83
C ALA A 289 -47.08 17.09 -2.82
N ASP A 290 -47.24 18.14 -3.63
CA ASP A 290 -46.25 18.55 -4.64
C ASP A 290 -44.82 18.76 -4.07
N GLN A 291 -44.71 19.13 -2.79
CA GLN A 291 -43.45 19.38 -2.10
C GLN A 291 -43.19 18.40 -0.94
N HIS A 292 -43.93 17.29 -0.86
CA HIS A 292 -43.87 16.37 0.28
C HIS A 292 -43.76 14.93 -0.19
N LEU A 293 -42.62 14.30 0.11
CA LEU A 293 -42.29 12.93 -0.26
C LEU A 293 -42.03 12.08 0.99
N ARG A 294 -42.61 10.88 0.99
CA ARG A 294 -42.30 9.84 1.97
C ARG A 294 -41.70 8.61 1.30
N LEU A 295 -40.58 8.14 1.83
CA LEU A 295 -39.83 6.97 1.36
C LEU A 295 -39.69 5.94 2.46
N THR A 296 -40.23 4.73 2.24
CA THR A 296 -39.93 3.57 3.09
C THR A 296 -38.73 2.84 2.52
N MET A 297 -37.70 2.63 3.33
CA MET A 297 -36.42 2.11 2.87
C MET A 297 -35.81 1.08 3.82
N ARG A 298 -35.16 0.07 3.24
CA ARG A 298 -34.38 -0.94 3.96
C ARG A 298 -32.90 -0.64 3.85
N ILE A 299 -32.19 -0.70 4.97
CA ILE A 299 -30.75 -0.46 5.06
C ILE A 299 -29.99 -1.75 4.75
N PRO A 300 -29.28 -1.88 3.61
CA PRO A 300 -28.49 -3.07 3.30
C PRO A 300 -27.38 -3.27 4.32
N LYS A 301 -27.13 -4.50 4.77
CA LYS A 301 -26.03 -4.80 5.70
C LYS A 301 -24.62 -4.62 5.12
N ASP A 302 -24.53 -4.63 3.79
CA ASP A 302 -23.32 -4.54 2.99
C ASP A 302 -23.10 -3.14 2.42
N LEU A 303 -23.75 -2.12 2.99
CA LEU A 303 -23.51 -0.72 2.63
C LEU A 303 -22.03 -0.36 2.80
N LEU A 304 -21.51 0.40 1.84
CA LEU A 304 -20.13 0.92 1.87
C LEU A 304 -19.82 1.71 3.15
N TYR A 305 -20.81 2.37 3.73
CA TYR A 305 -20.63 3.31 4.85
C TYR A 305 -20.48 2.67 6.23
N PHE A 306 -20.52 1.33 6.33
CA PHE A 306 -20.29 0.65 7.60
C PHE A 306 -18.81 0.34 7.87
N ASP A 307 -17.92 0.53 6.90
CA ASP A 307 -16.49 0.31 7.09
C ASP A 307 -15.85 1.49 7.87
N GLY A 308 -15.06 1.18 8.90
CA GLY A 308 -14.12 2.12 9.54
C GLY A 308 -14.74 3.24 10.40
N HIS A 309 -16.02 3.16 10.77
CA HIS A 309 -16.67 4.18 11.61
C HIS A 309 -17.06 3.69 13.01
N PHE A 310 -17.21 2.38 13.23
CA PHE A 310 -17.42 1.75 14.55
C PHE A 310 -17.02 0.27 14.48
N ASP A 311 -15.82 -0.08 14.94
CA ASP A 311 -15.21 -1.41 14.73
C ASP A 311 -15.96 -2.57 15.43
N GLU A 312 -16.86 -2.27 16.38
CA GLU A 312 -17.62 -3.28 17.15
C GLU A 312 -19.12 -3.30 16.83
N VAL A 313 -19.71 -2.20 16.31
CA VAL A 313 -21.16 -2.11 16.03
C VAL A 313 -21.41 -1.28 14.75
N PRO A 314 -21.82 -1.89 13.62
CA PRO A 314 -22.12 -1.15 12.40
C PRO A 314 -23.33 -0.23 12.58
N VAL A 315 -23.13 1.08 12.37
CA VAL A 315 -24.15 2.14 12.49
C VAL A 315 -24.09 3.07 11.29
N LEU A 316 -25.25 3.52 10.80
CA LEU A 316 -25.33 4.42 9.65
C LEU A 316 -24.91 5.84 10.07
N PRO A 317 -23.81 6.39 9.50
CA PRO A 317 -23.28 7.69 9.92
C PRO A 317 -24.28 8.83 9.68
N GLY A 318 -24.31 9.83 10.56
CA GLY A 318 -25.23 10.96 10.44
C GLY A 318 -25.04 11.77 9.15
N VAL A 319 -23.80 11.90 8.66
CA VAL A 319 -23.49 12.55 7.38
C VAL A 319 -24.12 11.82 6.19
N VAL A 320 -24.24 10.50 6.26
CA VAL A 320 -24.88 9.68 5.21
C VAL A 320 -26.39 9.90 5.21
N GLN A 321 -27.00 10.02 6.39
CA GLN A 321 -28.43 10.36 6.50
C GLN A 321 -28.73 11.73 5.88
N ILE A 322 -27.88 12.74 6.13
CA ILE A 322 -28.04 14.06 5.52
C ILE A 322 -27.87 13.99 3.99
N HIS A 323 -26.84 13.28 3.53
CA HIS A 323 -26.58 13.09 2.11
C HIS A 323 -27.75 12.39 1.39
N TRP A 324 -28.37 11.38 2.00
CA TRP A 324 -29.54 10.72 1.44
C TRP A 324 -30.77 11.64 1.41
N ALA A 325 -30.99 12.44 2.45
CA ALA A 325 -32.08 13.42 2.47
C ALA A 325 -31.93 14.43 1.31
N ASP A 326 -30.74 15.00 1.11
CA ASP A 326 -30.45 15.90 -0.01
C ASP A 326 -30.61 15.19 -1.37
N HIS A 327 -30.02 14.00 -1.52
CA HIS A 327 -30.07 13.21 -2.74
C HIS A 327 -31.51 12.92 -3.20
N PHE A 328 -32.36 12.42 -2.30
CA PHE A 328 -33.74 12.09 -2.65
C PHE A 328 -34.61 13.32 -2.83
N ALA A 329 -34.38 14.38 -2.05
CA ALA A 329 -35.12 15.62 -2.23
C ALA A 329 -34.79 16.27 -3.58
N ARG A 330 -33.53 16.28 -4.02
CA ARG A 330 -33.13 16.77 -5.35
C ARG A 330 -33.73 15.96 -6.49
N GLN A 331 -33.74 14.64 -6.35
CA GLN A 331 -34.22 13.74 -7.39
C GLN A 331 -35.74 13.85 -7.60
N GLU A 332 -36.51 14.04 -6.52
CA GLU A 332 -37.97 13.86 -6.56
C GLU A 332 -38.77 15.14 -6.27
N LEU A 333 -38.17 16.16 -5.64
CA LEU A 333 -38.80 17.46 -5.37
C LEU A 333 -38.25 18.60 -6.26
N PHE A 334 -37.49 18.25 -7.32
CA PHE A 334 -36.92 19.18 -8.32
C PHE A 334 -36.22 20.40 -7.72
N LEU A 335 -35.34 20.15 -6.74
CA LEU A 335 -34.67 21.22 -6.01
C LEU A 335 -33.53 21.85 -6.82
N GLU A 336 -33.59 23.16 -6.96
CA GLU A 336 -32.49 24.01 -7.43
C GLU A 336 -31.83 24.72 -6.24
N GLY A 337 -30.51 24.91 -6.30
CA GLY A 337 -29.75 25.56 -5.21
C GLY A 337 -28.58 24.72 -4.70
N ASP A 338 -27.47 25.38 -4.41
CA ASP A 338 -26.33 24.81 -3.72
C ASP A 338 -26.62 24.66 -2.22
N PHE A 339 -26.02 23.64 -1.60
CA PHE A 339 -26.07 23.48 -0.15
C PHE A 339 -25.38 24.66 0.55
N LEU A 340 -26.10 25.34 1.46
CA LEU A 340 -25.53 26.43 2.27
C LEU A 340 -25.17 25.99 3.68
N ARG A 341 -26.16 25.45 4.40
CA ARG A 341 -26.00 25.07 5.81
C ARG A 341 -27.07 24.08 6.26
N LEU A 342 -26.86 23.54 7.45
CA LEU A 342 -27.83 22.72 8.15
C LEU A 342 -28.40 23.46 9.36
N GLU A 343 -29.68 23.25 9.64
CA GLU A 343 -30.36 23.83 10.80
C GLU A 343 -31.06 22.74 11.63
N ALA A 344 -31.04 22.93 12.95
CA ALA A 344 -31.80 22.11 13.91
C ALA A 344 -31.61 20.58 13.78
N ILE A 345 -30.40 20.12 13.41
CA ILE A 345 -30.13 18.68 13.29
C ILE A 345 -30.14 18.02 14.67
N LYS A 346 -30.84 16.89 14.77
CA LYS A 346 -30.88 16.04 15.96
C LYS A 346 -30.71 14.58 15.53
N PHE A 347 -29.73 13.90 16.10
CA PHE A 347 -29.58 12.44 16.02
C PHE A 347 -29.98 11.85 17.37
N LYS A 348 -31.17 11.25 17.44
CA LYS A 348 -31.77 10.74 18.69
C LYS A 348 -31.44 9.26 18.92
N GLN A 349 -31.41 8.46 17.87
CA GLN A 349 -31.21 7.01 17.92
C GLN A 349 -30.36 6.53 16.74
N ILE A 350 -29.67 5.41 16.93
CA ILE A 350 -28.81 4.81 15.91
C ILE A 350 -29.63 4.00 14.90
N ILE A 351 -29.24 4.09 13.62
CA ILE A 351 -29.77 3.26 12.54
C ILE A 351 -28.77 2.14 12.28
N ARG A 352 -29.23 0.90 12.31
CA ARG A 352 -28.44 -0.33 12.18
C ARG A 352 -28.68 -1.05 10.84
N PRO A 353 -27.77 -1.93 10.39
CA PRO A 353 -27.99 -2.83 9.27
C PRO A 353 -29.34 -3.57 9.29
N ASN A 354 -29.90 -3.80 8.10
CA ASN A 354 -31.16 -4.50 7.86
C ASN A 354 -32.42 -3.89 8.49
N GLN A 355 -32.33 -2.68 9.07
CA GLN A 355 -33.52 -1.98 9.55
C GLN A 355 -34.34 -1.44 8.39
N GLU A 356 -35.65 -1.39 8.60
CA GLU A 356 -36.59 -0.64 7.80
C GLU A 356 -36.89 0.69 8.49
N ILE A 357 -36.74 1.78 7.75
CA ILE A 357 -36.96 3.14 8.22
C ILE A 357 -37.77 3.92 7.19
N ILE A 358 -38.41 4.99 7.65
CA ILE A 358 -39.15 5.94 6.83
C ILE A 358 -38.36 7.24 6.83
N LEU A 359 -38.11 7.79 5.64
CA LEU A 359 -37.65 9.14 5.42
C LEU A 359 -38.81 9.98 4.94
N ASP A 360 -39.09 11.05 5.67
CA ASP A 360 -40.10 12.02 5.33
C ASP A 360 -39.42 13.35 4.98
N LEU A 361 -39.70 13.86 3.78
CA LEU A 361 -39.07 15.03 3.18
C LEU A 361 -40.15 16.04 2.80
N SER A 362 -40.00 17.27 3.28
CA SER A 362 -40.84 18.38 2.84
C SER A 362 -39.98 19.56 2.40
N PHE A 363 -40.23 20.06 1.19
CA PHE A 363 -39.59 21.26 0.70
C PHE A 363 -40.47 22.49 1.01
N ASN A 364 -39.83 23.58 1.39
CA ASN A 364 -40.45 24.88 1.56
C ASN A 364 -39.83 25.84 0.54
N ILE A 365 -40.59 26.15 -0.52
CA ILE A 365 -40.16 27.05 -1.60
C ILE A 365 -39.74 28.41 -1.05
N ASP A 366 -40.57 29.08 -0.25
CA ASP A 366 -40.33 30.45 0.22
C ASP A 366 -39.01 30.60 1.01
N ARG A 367 -38.61 29.54 1.72
CA ARG A 367 -37.42 29.51 2.57
C ARG A 367 -36.25 28.75 1.94
N HIS A 368 -36.40 28.23 0.72
CA HIS A 368 -35.43 27.36 0.04
C HIS A 368 -34.85 26.29 0.97
N ARG A 369 -35.76 25.56 1.63
CA ARG A 369 -35.39 24.67 2.74
C ARG A 369 -36.05 23.31 2.62
N VAL A 370 -35.26 22.26 2.82
CA VAL A 370 -35.74 20.87 2.92
C VAL A 370 -35.75 20.47 4.39
N ASP A 371 -36.93 20.21 4.94
CA ASP A 371 -37.09 19.57 6.23
C ASP A 371 -37.06 18.04 6.04
N PHE A 372 -36.22 17.33 6.78
CA PHE A 372 -36.12 15.87 6.73
C PHE A 372 -36.33 15.23 8.10
N ASN A 373 -36.96 14.06 8.13
CA ASN A 373 -37.20 13.28 9.33
C ASN A 373 -37.10 11.77 9.06
N TYR A 374 -36.21 11.09 9.79
CA TYR A 374 -36.05 9.63 9.78
C TYR A 374 -36.72 9.01 10.99
N TYR A 375 -37.68 8.11 10.78
CA TYR A 375 -38.40 7.43 11.86
C TYR A 375 -38.85 6.00 11.49
N SER A 376 -39.29 5.25 12.49
CA SER A 376 -40.05 4.01 12.37
C SER A 376 -41.40 4.16 13.11
N LYS A 377 -42.23 3.12 13.12
CA LYS A 377 -43.53 3.15 13.82
C LYS A 377 -43.45 3.57 15.30
N ILE A 378 -42.32 3.33 15.95
CA ILE A 378 -42.15 3.50 17.41
C ILE A 378 -40.95 4.37 17.80
N THR A 379 -40.13 4.83 16.84
CA THR A 379 -38.87 5.51 17.16
C THR A 379 -38.52 6.57 16.13
N GLN A 380 -38.12 7.74 16.59
CA GLN A 380 -37.51 8.77 15.75
C GLN A 380 -35.99 8.65 15.81
N TYR A 381 -35.34 8.53 14.65
CA TYR A 381 -33.88 8.35 14.56
C TYR A 381 -33.17 9.69 14.43
N SER A 382 -33.56 10.50 13.44
CA SER A 382 -32.94 11.80 13.21
C SER A 382 -33.88 12.75 12.50
N SER A 383 -33.60 14.04 12.61
CA SER A 383 -34.35 15.09 11.93
C SER A 383 -33.46 16.30 11.74
N GLY A 384 -33.72 17.10 10.72
CA GLY A 384 -33.01 18.37 10.51
C GLY A 384 -33.55 19.11 9.31
N ARG A 385 -32.88 20.21 8.98
CA ARG A 385 -33.23 21.04 7.82
C ARG A 385 -31.99 21.36 7.02
N ILE A 386 -32.10 21.23 5.70
CA ILE A 386 -31.08 21.61 4.73
C ILE A 386 -31.51 22.93 4.11
N VAL A 387 -30.67 23.96 4.22
CA VAL A 387 -30.90 25.27 3.60
C VAL A 387 -30.11 25.34 2.29
N LEU A 388 -30.79 25.72 1.22
CA LEU A 388 -30.23 25.85 -0.12
C LEU A 388 -30.08 27.32 -0.51
N SER A 389 -29.20 27.61 -1.46
CA SER A 389 -29.08 28.94 -2.05
C SER A 389 -30.22 29.24 -3.00
N ASN A 390 -30.66 30.49 -3.05
CA ASN A 390 -31.51 30.97 -4.13
C ASN A 390 -30.65 31.13 -5.38
N HIS A 391 -30.84 30.29 -6.40
CA HIS A 391 -30.41 30.68 -7.74
C HIS A 391 -31.49 31.59 -8.30
N SER A 392 -31.12 32.86 -8.51
CA SER A 392 -31.96 33.84 -9.21
C SER A 392 -31.90 33.63 -10.71
#